data_AF-A0A9D9GMA2-F1
#
_entry.id   AF-A0A9D9GMA2-F1
#
_cell.length_a   1.000
_cell.length_b   1.000
_cell.length_c   1.000
_cell.angle_alpha   90.00
_cell.angle_beta   90.00
_cell.angle_gamma   90.00
#
_symmetry.space_group_name_H-M   'P 1'
#
loop_
_entity.id
_entity.type
_entity.pdbx_description
1 polymer ?
#
loop_
_entity_poly.entity_id
_entity_poly.type
_entity_poly.pdbx_seq_one_letter_code
_entity_poly.pdbx_strand_id
1 'polypeptide(L)'
;MKKFLLSVLVACASLSAFAQDNAVADTAKHHHRHHRHHRNGVVFEGNDKNPKVSLYGFVRNYFTYDSHTEQTVCGGLFNTLPYDENLNLRGEDLNAQPSAQWMAFTTRLGINLQGPKLNEICTMSGKVEMDFCGYGTYSYVLRLRQAFMRLSWQKNMLTLGQTWHPMFNSDMMPGCSALATGSPFQPFNRSPQIRHDVRFGKDNGWRWTTDLLWMLQYTPVGPDKDGLGAGSTANIKFLNNSCIPDLYFGLDHTGKKTIVGVGADL
;
A
#
# COMPACT_ATOMS: atom_id res chain seq x y z
N MET A 1 -39.36 10.26 -28.36
CA MET A 1 -37.98 10.30 -28.89
C MET A 1 -37.11 9.41 -28.01
N LYS A 2 -36.66 8.27 -28.53
CA LYS A 2 -35.80 7.32 -27.80
C LYS A 2 -34.38 7.93 -27.74
N LYS A 3 -33.91 8.33 -26.56
CA LYS A 3 -32.53 8.79 -26.37
C LYS A 3 -31.62 7.56 -26.32
N PHE A 4 -30.81 7.37 -27.35
CA PHE A 4 -29.70 6.44 -27.34
C PHE A 4 -28.61 7.00 -26.41
N LEU A 5 -28.32 6.28 -25.32
CA LEU A 5 -27.17 6.53 -24.46
C LEU A 5 -25.93 5.97 -25.17
N LEU A 6 -25.10 6.84 -25.73
CA LEU A 6 -23.82 6.45 -26.32
C LEU A 6 -22.72 6.73 -25.29
N SER A 7 -22.38 5.72 -24.48
CA SER A 7 -21.26 5.76 -23.56
C SER A 7 -19.96 5.67 -24.36
N VAL A 8 -19.36 6.81 -24.72
CA VAL A 8 -18.04 6.85 -25.36
C VAL A 8 -16.99 6.69 -24.28
N LEU A 9 -16.59 5.44 -24.03
CA LEU A 9 -15.44 5.10 -23.20
C LEU A 9 -14.16 5.37 -24.00
N VAL A 10 -13.54 6.53 -23.85
CA VAL A 10 -12.18 6.75 -24.38
C VAL A 10 -11.20 6.08 -23.42
N ALA A 11 -10.98 4.79 -23.62
CA ALA A 11 -9.93 4.05 -22.95
C ALA A 11 -8.56 4.48 -23.50
N CYS A 12 -7.97 5.52 -22.90
CA CYS A 12 -6.54 5.75 -23.06
C CYS A 12 -5.83 4.70 -22.17
N ALA A 13 -5.45 3.58 -22.77
CA ALA A 13 -4.73 2.50 -22.09
C ALA A 13 -3.40 3.05 -21.56
N SER A 14 -3.36 3.40 -20.28
CA SER A 14 -2.09 3.63 -19.60
C SER A 14 -1.41 2.27 -19.39
N LEU A 15 -0.17 2.12 -19.87
CA LEU A 15 0.72 0.97 -19.63
C LEU A 15 0.90 0.60 -18.14
N SER A 16 0.29 1.35 -17.21
CA SER A 16 0.51 1.32 -15.77
C SER A 16 -0.28 0.25 -15.00
N ALA A 17 -1.35 -0.35 -15.57
CA ALA A 17 -2.10 -1.39 -14.85
C ALA A 17 -1.24 -2.64 -14.56
N PHE A 18 -0.19 -2.87 -15.37
CA PHE A 18 0.77 -3.96 -15.18
C PHE A 18 2.03 -3.57 -14.38
N ALA A 19 2.27 -2.27 -14.15
CA ALA A 19 3.49 -1.80 -13.50
C ALA A 19 3.40 -1.72 -11.97
N GLN A 20 2.21 -1.92 -11.40
CA GLN A 20 1.98 -1.79 -9.96
C GLN A 20 2.62 -2.94 -9.15
N ASP A 21 2.78 -4.13 -9.75
CA ASP A 21 3.17 -5.36 -9.04
C ASP A 21 4.56 -5.94 -9.39
N ASN A 22 5.16 -5.54 -10.51
CA ASN A 22 6.35 -6.23 -11.04
C ASN A 22 7.67 -5.95 -10.28
N ALA A 23 7.71 -4.97 -9.37
CA ALA A 23 8.96 -4.60 -8.69
C ALA A 23 9.34 -5.54 -7.52
N VAL A 24 8.45 -6.42 -7.05
CA VAL A 24 8.69 -7.26 -5.85
C VAL A 24 9.06 -8.70 -6.19
N ALA A 25 8.69 -9.21 -7.37
CA ALA A 25 8.84 -10.62 -7.73
C ALA A 25 10.25 -11.01 -8.24
N ASP A 26 11.02 -10.05 -8.79
CA ASP A 26 12.26 -10.37 -9.52
C ASP A 26 13.47 -10.66 -8.62
N THR A 27 13.42 -10.34 -7.33
CA THR A 27 14.57 -10.56 -6.43
C THR A 27 14.72 -12.01 -5.96
N ALA A 28 13.72 -12.87 -6.18
CA ALA A 28 13.65 -14.21 -5.56
C ALA A 28 14.25 -15.36 -6.41
N LYS A 29 14.71 -15.13 -7.64
CA LYS A 29 15.06 -16.21 -8.59
C LYS A 29 16.54 -16.61 -8.67
N HIS A 30 17.45 -15.95 -7.94
CA HIS A 30 18.87 -16.24 -8.04
C HIS A 30 19.48 -16.52 -6.67
N HIS A 31 19.73 -17.79 -6.35
CA HIS A 31 21.05 -18.30 -5.93
C HIS A 31 20.96 -19.76 -5.44
N HIS A 32 21.52 -20.69 -6.21
CA HIS A 32 21.83 -22.06 -5.81
C HIS A 32 23.29 -22.15 -5.33
N ARG A 33 23.48 -22.82 -4.18
CA ARG A 33 24.69 -23.52 -3.65
C ARG A 33 26.06 -22.82 -3.70
N HIS A 34 26.70 -22.70 -2.53
CA HIS A 34 27.86 -23.52 -2.14
C HIS A 34 28.16 -23.37 -0.63
N HIS A 35 28.50 -24.50 0.02
CA HIS A 35 28.93 -24.59 1.42
C HIS A 35 30.42 -24.27 1.58
N ARG A 36 30.81 -23.64 2.69
CA ARG A 36 31.91 -24.11 3.57
C ARG A 36 31.92 -23.37 4.91
N HIS A 37 32.19 -24.13 5.98
CA HIS A 37 32.36 -23.66 7.35
C HIS A 37 33.72 -22.98 7.56
N HIS A 38 33.76 -21.89 8.33
CA HIS A 38 34.68 -21.71 9.45
C HIS A 38 34.20 -20.59 10.38
N ARG A 39 34.19 -20.87 11.69
CA ARG A 39 33.99 -19.89 12.77
C ARG A 39 35.26 -19.06 12.94
N ASN A 40 35.14 -17.72 12.96
CA ASN A 40 35.78 -16.78 13.88
C ASN A 40 35.52 -15.33 13.39
N GLY A 41 34.98 -14.48 14.27
CA GLY A 41 34.88 -13.02 14.11
C GLY A 41 34.04 -12.53 12.92
N VAL A 42 32.82 -12.05 13.16
CA VAL A 42 32.00 -11.42 12.10
C VAL A 42 32.58 -10.03 11.80
N VAL A 43 33.57 -9.99 10.92
CA VAL A 43 33.97 -8.78 10.19
C VAL A 43 33.04 -8.70 8.97
N PHE A 44 32.21 -7.66 8.92
CA PHE A 44 31.29 -7.42 7.80
C PHE A 44 32.06 -6.80 6.62
N GLU A 45 32.80 -7.61 5.86
CA GLU A 45 33.35 -7.17 4.57
C GLU A 45 32.28 -7.35 3.47
N GLY A 46 31.54 -6.27 3.21
CA GLY A 46 30.65 -6.18 2.04
C GLY A 46 31.45 -5.95 0.76
N ASN A 47 31.53 -6.97 -0.10
CA ASN A 47 32.39 -6.98 -1.30
C ASN A 47 31.74 -6.41 -2.58
N ASP A 48 30.64 -5.65 -2.48
CA ASP A 48 30.04 -4.92 -3.61
C ASP A 48 30.06 -3.42 -3.29
N LYS A 49 31.07 -2.70 -3.81
CA LYS A 49 31.39 -1.32 -3.41
C LYS A 49 30.35 -0.26 -3.81
N ASN A 50 29.38 -0.58 -4.66
CA ASN A 50 28.39 0.39 -5.14
C ASN A 50 26.96 -0.15 -4.98
N PRO A 51 26.07 0.54 -4.24
CA PRO A 51 24.66 0.17 -4.17
C PRO A 51 24.02 0.30 -5.57
N LYS A 52 23.24 -0.70 -5.99
CA LYS A 52 22.50 -0.60 -7.26
C LYS A 52 21.27 0.27 -7.03
N VAL A 53 21.10 1.29 -7.86
CA VAL A 53 19.97 2.21 -7.81
C VAL A 53 19.13 2.01 -9.06
N SER A 54 17.82 1.86 -8.91
CA SER A 54 16.88 1.85 -10.02
C SER A 54 15.77 2.87 -9.79
N LEU A 55 15.57 3.74 -10.78
CA LEU A 55 14.47 4.69 -10.81
C LEU A 55 13.27 4.05 -11.50
N TYR A 56 12.09 4.28 -10.95
CA TYR A 56 10.82 3.87 -11.56
C TYR A 56 9.74 4.91 -11.28
N GLY A 57 8.63 4.81 -11.99
CA GLY A 57 7.53 5.75 -11.84
C GLY A 57 6.66 5.79 -13.09
N PHE A 58 5.69 6.70 -13.07
CA PHE A 58 4.84 6.96 -14.21
C PHE A 58 4.23 8.36 -14.10
N VAL A 59 3.99 8.98 -15.26
CA VAL A 59 3.10 10.14 -15.36
C VAL A 59 1.70 9.61 -15.60
N ARG A 60 0.73 10.12 -14.83
CA ARG A 60 -0.67 9.69 -14.94
C ARG A 60 -1.58 10.90 -14.97
N ASN A 61 -2.31 11.05 -16.07
CA ASN A 61 -3.48 11.90 -16.18
C ASN A 61 -4.72 11.04 -16.01
N TYR A 62 -5.63 11.48 -15.16
CA TYR A 62 -6.84 10.74 -14.84
C TYR A 62 -8.03 11.66 -15.02
N PHE A 63 -8.95 11.24 -15.89
CA PHE A 63 -10.20 11.92 -16.15
C PHE A 63 -11.34 11.05 -15.62
N THR A 64 -12.21 11.64 -14.81
CA THR A 64 -13.44 11.01 -14.33
C THR A 64 -14.66 11.79 -14.78
N TYR A 65 -15.74 11.06 -15.00
CA TYR A 65 -17.08 11.60 -15.15
C TYR A 65 -18.00 10.75 -14.29
N ASP A 66 -18.60 11.37 -13.29
CA ASP A 66 -19.51 10.73 -12.35
C ASP A 66 -20.89 11.32 -12.58
N SER A 67 -21.90 10.50 -12.84
CA SER A 67 -23.28 10.97 -13.05
C SER A 67 -24.01 11.28 -11.75
N HIS A 68 -23.40 10.93 -10.62
CA HIS A 68 -23.98 11.01 -9.29
C HIS A 68 -22.90 11.42 -8.28
N THR A 69 -23.32 12.05 -7.19
CA THR A 69 -22.41 12.45 -6.13
C THR A 69 -21.97 11.23 -5.32
N GLU A 70 -20.68 11.16 -5.01
CA GLU A 70 -20.07 10.04 -4.31
C GLU A 70 -19.30 10.49 -3.06
N GLN A 71 -19.17 9.57 -2.10
CA GLN A 71 -18.23 9.74 -1.01
C GLN A 71 -16.81 9.51 -1.53
N THR A 72 -16.04 10.59 -1.62
CA THR A 72 -14.68 10.59 -2.17
C THR A 72 -13.64 11.12 -1.18
N VAL A 73 -12.39 10.68 -1.35
CA VAL A 73 -11.21 11.29 -0.73
C VAL A 73 -10.13 11.53 -1.79
N CYS A 74 -9.00 12.15 -1.40
CA CYS A 74 -7.91 12.52 -2.31
C CYS A 74 -8.39 13.33 -3.51
N GLY A 75 -9.14 14.40 -3.24
CA GLY A 75 -9.59 15.34 -4.27
C GLY A 75 -10.55 14.76 -5.30
N GLY A 76 -11.34 13.73 -4.95
CA GLY A 76 -12.33 13.13 -5.84
C GLY A 76 -11.85 11.92 -6.64
N LEU A 77 -10.61 11.44 -6.44
CA LEU A 77 -10.09 10.27 -7.14
C LEU A 77 -10.34 8.95 -6.45
N PHE A 78 -10.47 8.98 -5.12
CA PHE A 78 -10.69 7.79 -4.33
C PHE A 78 -12.16 7.71 -3.99
N ASN A 79 -12.92 7.08 -4.89
CA ASN A 79 -14.35 6.91 -4.79
C ASN A 79 -14.64 5.67 -3.95
N THR A 80 -15.51 5.81 -2.96
CA THR A 80 -15.84 4.71 -2.05
C THR A 80 -17.21 4.13 -2.41
N LEU A 81 -18.26 4.93 -2.26
CA LEU A 81 -19.64 4.57 -2.58
C LEU A 81 -20.40 5.81 -3.07
N PRO A 82 -21.36 5.65 -3.99
CA PRO A 82 -22.32 6.70 -4.30
C PRO A 82 -23.16 7.00 -3.06
N TYR A 83 -23.56 8.26 -2.88
CA TYR A 83 -24.57 8.58 -1.88
C TYR A 83 -25.91 7.94 -2.25
N ASP A 84 -26.75 7.68 -1.24
CA ASP A 84 -28.13 7.25 -1.47
C ASP A 84 -28.98 8.40 -2.06
N GLU A 85 -30.16 8.09 -2.58
CA GLU A 85 -31.07 9.11 -3.13
C GLU A 85 -31.43 10.16 -2.06
N ASN A 86 -31.30 11.43 -2.41
CA ASN A 86 -31.65 12.55 -1.54
C ASN A 86 -32.74 13.40 -2.19
N LEU A 87 -33.99 12.99 -2.02
CA LEU A 87 -35.12 13.60 -2.70
C LEU A 87 -35.51 14.95 -2.09
N ASN A 88 -35.70 15.96 -2.94
CA ASN A 88 -36.33 17.21 -2.54
C ASN A 88 -37.86 17.09 -2.44
N LEU A 89 -38.54 18.15 -2.00
CA LEU A 89 -40.02 18.20 -1.90
C LEU A 89 -40.78 17.94 -3.21
N ARG A 90 -40.08 17.97 -4.36
CA ARG A 90 -40.62 17.72 -5.71
C ARG A 90 -40.29 16.30 -6.22
N GLY A 91 -39.62 15.48 -5.41
CA GLY A 91 -39.22 14.12 -5.77
C GLY A 91 -37.99 14.05 -6.69
N GLU A 92 -37.21 15.13 -6.80
CA GLU A 92 -35.96 15.15 -7.57
C GLU A 92 -34.79 14.79 -6.66
N ASP A 93 -33.94 13.87 -7.09
CA ASP A 93 -32.74 13.47 -6.36
C ASP A 93 -31.65 14.55 -6.46
N LEU A 94 -31.29 15.12 -5.31
CA LEU A 94 -30.26 16.13 -5.17
C LEU A 94 -28.86 15.57 -5.40
N ASN A 95 -28.65 14.26 -5.27
CA ASN A 95 -27.35 13.64 -5.48
C ASN A 95 -27.10 13.22 -6.94
N ALA A 96 -28.12 13.19 -7.80
CA ALA A 96 -28.04 12.99 -9.25
C ALA A 96 -27.45 14.20 -10.00
N GLN A 97 -26.27 14.67 -9.56
CA GLN A 97 -25.52 15.77 -10.14
C GLN A 97 -24.31 15.24 -10.90
N PRO A 98 -24.19 15.52 -12.22
CA PRO A 98 -23.03 15.12 -12.97
C PRO A 98 -21.81 15.96 -12.59
N SER A 99 -20.65 15.33 -12.45
CA SER A 99 -19.38 16.00 -12.24
C SER A 99 -18.29 15.39 -13.12
N ALA A 100 -17.30 16.20 -13.49
CA ALA A 100 -16.15 15.77 -14.27
C ALA A 100 -14.88 16.35 -13.67
N GLN A 101 -13.81 15.56 -13.63
CA GLN A 101 -12.55 16.00 -13.05
C GLN A 101 -11.38 15.51 -13.90
N TRP A 102 -10.33 16.33 -13.98
CA TRP A 102 -9.08 15.98 -14.66
C TRP A 102 -7.90 16.30 -13.75
N MET A 103 -7.15 15.27 -13.37
CA MET A 103 -6.06 15.40 -12.42
C MET A 103 -4.80 14.66 -12.86
N ALA A 104 -3.64 15.20 -12.48
CA ALA A 104 -2.33 14.62 -12.79
C ALA A 104 -1.53 14.22 -11.54
N PHE A 105 -2.07 14.48 -10.35
CA PHE A 105 -1.33 14.37 -9.09
C PHE A 105 -1.10 12.92 -8.61
N THR A 106 -1.65 11.92 -9.31
CA THR A 106 -1.33 10.49 -9.08
C THR A 106 -0.03 10.06 -9.75
N THR A 107 0.61 10.96 -10.51
CA THR A 107 1.98 10.79 -11.01
C THR A 107 2.91 10.36 -9.87
N ARG A 108 3.74 9.35 -10.16
CA ARG A 108 4.55 8.64 -9.16
C ARG A 108 6.00 8.60 -9.57
N LEU A 109 6.87 8.75 -8.57
CA LEU A 109 8.30 8.53 -8.68
C LEU A 109 8.74 7.60 -7.54
N GLY A 110 9.68 6.71 -7.84
CA GLY A 110 10.25 5.82 -6.85
C GLY A 110 11.68 5.44 -7.18
N ILE A 111 12.40 5.06 -6.12
CA ILE A 111 13.79 4.65 -6.15
C ILE A 111 13.88 3.34 -5.39
N ASN A 112 14.37 2.28 -6.05
CA ASN A 112 14.77 1.06 -5.37
C ASN A 112 16.29 1.06 -5.20
N LEU A 113 16.71 0.69 -4.00
CA LEU A 113 18.10 0.60 -3.58
C LEU A 113 18.41 -0.86 -3.29
N GLN A 114 19.45 -1.40 -3.90
CA GLN A 114 20.04 -2.67 -3.50
C GLN A 114 21.37 -2.38 -2.81
N GLY A 115 21.38 -2.58 -1.51
CA GLY A 115 22.53 -2.35 -0.65
C GLY A 115 23.52 -3.51 -0.73
N PRO A 116 24.70 -3.35 -0.10
CA PRO A 116 25.68 -4.42 0.00
C PRO A 116 25.09 -5.64 0.73
N LYS A 117 25.66 -6.81 0.43
CA LYS A 117 25.44 -7.99 1.27
C LYS A 117 26.14 -7.73 2.61
N LEU A 118 25.40 -7.86 3.70
CA LEU A 118 25.96 -7.68 5.05
C LEU A 118 26.90 -8.84 5.36
N ASN A 119 26.51 -10.06 4.98
CA ASN A 119 27.32 -11.27 5.03
C ASN A 119 26.90 -12.20 3.86
N GLU A 120 27.42 -13.43 3.81
CA GLU A 120 27.10 -14.38 2.73
C GLU A 120 25.61 -14.70 2.58
N ILE A 121 24.82 -14.51 3.63
CA ILE A 121 23.42 -14.95 3.71
C ILE A 121 22.40 -13.80 3.78
N CYS A 122 22.81 -12.59 4.15
CA CYS A 122 21.93 -11.46 4.41
C CYS A 122 22.15 -10.34 3.38
N THR A 123 21.09 -10.02 2.65
CA THR A 123 21.07 -8.94 1.65
C THR A 123 20.27 -7.74 2.18
N MET A 124 20.77 -6.53 1.97
CA MET A 124 20.06 -5.30 2.26
C MET A 124 19.44 -4.71 1.00
N SER A 125 18.21 -4.21 1.11
CA SER A 125 17.53 -3.44 0.07
C SER A 125 16.74 -2.30 0.70
N GLY A 126 16.30 -1.35 -0.09
CA GLY A 126 15.46 -0.26 0.36
C GLY A 126 14.61 0.31 -0.77
N LYS A 127 13.60 1.08 -0.39
CA LYS A 127 12.72 1.76 -1.33
C LYS A 127 12.32 3.11 -0.77
N VAL A 128 12.31 4.11 -1.64
CA VAL A 128 11.61 5.38 -1.42
C VAL A 128 10.62 5.57 -2.58
N GLU A 129 9.35 5.82 -2.28
CA GLU A 129 8.29 6.03 -3.26
C GLU A 129 7.47 7.26 -2.86
N MET A 130 7.14 8.11 -3.84
CA MET A 130 6.45 9.38 -3.67
C MET A 130 5.39 9.61 -4.77
N ASP A 131 4.32 10.34 -4.45
CA ASP A 131 3.32 10.86 -5.40
C ASP A 131 2.96 12.32 -5.07
N PHE A 132 2.09 12.94 -5.86
CA PHE A 132 1.63 14.32 -5.65
C PHE A 132 0.21 14.39 -5.06
N CYS A 133 -0.33 13.28 -4.58
CA CYS A 133 -1.70 13.22 -4.06
C CYS A 133 -1.88 14.00 -2.75
N GLY A 134 -0.79 14.39 -2.10
CA GLY A 134 -0.80 15.15 -0.86
C GLY A 134 -1.64 14.53 0.27
N TYR A 135 -2.00 15.35 1.25
CA TYR A 135 -2.73 14.93 2.45
C TYR A 135 -3.83 15.93 2.82
N GLY A 136 -4.98 15.40 3.25
CA GLY A 136 -6.16 16.21 3.55
C GLY A 136 -6.65 16.98 2.33
N THR A 137 -6.76 18.30 2.47
CA THR A 137 -7.23 19.22 1.42
C THR A 137 -6.12 19.67 0.46
N TYR A 138 -4.85 19.41 0.80
CA TYR A 138 -3.71 19.85 -0.01
C TYR A 138 -3.37 18.80 -1.07
N SER A 139 -3.89 18.97 -2.28
CA SER A 139 -3.46 18.21 -3.47
C SER A 139 -2.28 18.89 -4.17
N TYR A 140 -1.58 18.18 -5.05
CA TYR A 140 -0.39 18.67 -5.79
C TYR A 140 0.86 18.93 -4.92
N VAL A 141 0.91 18.36 -3.72
CA VAL A 141 2.08 18.39 -2.85
C VAL A 141 2.75 17.03 -2.84
N LEU A 142 4.08 17.02 -2.85
CA LEU A 142 4.86 15.80 -2.78
C LEU A 142 4.56 15.06 -1.47
N ARG A 143 4.10 13.83 -1.58
CA ARG A 143 3.77 12.94 -0.46
C ARG A 143 4.66 11.71 -0.48
N LEU A 144 5.20 11.38 0.68
CA LEU A 144 5.87 10.12 0.93
C LEU A 144 4.84 8.97 0.97
N ARG A 145 5.02 7.98 0.09
CA ARG A 145 4.20 6.77 0.06
C ARG A 145 4.88 5.66 0.85
N GLN A 146 6.06 5.25 0.39
CA GLN A 146 6.86 4.19 1.01
C GLN A 146 8.27 4.69 1.27
N ALA A 147 8.82 4.35 2.42
CA ALA A 147 10.20 4.62 2.79
C ALA A 147 10.63 3.56 3.77
N PHE A 148 11.28 2.50 3.28
CA PHE A 148 11.69 1.39 4.13
C PHE A 148 13.03 0.81 3.68
N MET A 149 13.71 0.17 4.62
CA MET A 149 14.80 -0.76 4.37
C MET A 149 14.34 -2.19 4.65
N ARG A 150 15.01 -3.14 4.03
CA ARG A 150 14.69 -4.56 4.13
C ARG A 150 15.95 -5.40 4.16
N LEU A 151 16.04 -6.23 5.19
CA LEU A 151 17.06 -7.25 5.36
C LEU A 151 16.44 -8.60 5.02
N SER A 152 17.06 -9.37 4.14
CA SER A 152 16.55 -10.68 3.72
C SER A 152 17.63 -11.73 3.86
N TRP A 153 17.30 -12.83 4.53
CA TRP A 153 18.21 -13.97 4.70
C TRP A 153 17.45 -15.28 4.70
N GLN A 154 17.88 -16.23 3.87
CA GLN A 154 17.24 -17.54 3.70
C GLN A 154 15.73 -17.43 3.40
N LYS A 155 14.90 -17.64 4.42
CA LYS A 155 13.43 -17.60 4.40
C LYS A 155 12.84 -16.42 5.16
N ASN A 156 13.68 -15.61 5.79
CA ASN A 156 13.31 -14.50 6.64
C ASN A 156 13.50 -13.17 5.92
N MET A 157 12.60 -12.24 6.21
CA MET A 157 12.64 -10.89 5.71
C MET A 157 12.23 -9.93 6.83
N LEU A 158 13.12 -9.02 7.20
CA LEU A 158 12.84 -7.95 8.16
C LEU A 158 12.71 -6.64 7.40
N THR A 159 11.57 -5.95 7.54
CA THR A 159 11.28 -4.65 6.92
C THR A 159 11.16 -3.59 8.02
N LEU A 160 11.88 -2.49 7.86
CA LEU A 160 11.90 -1.36 8.80
C LEU A 160 11.55 -0.08 8.08
N GLY A 161 10.53 0.64 8.54
CA GLY A 161 10.11 1.93 7.99
C GLY A 161 8.66 1.92 7.52
N GLN A 162 8.29 2.87 6.67
CA GLN A 162 6.91 3.04 6.21
C GLN A 162 6.62 2.24 4.94
N THR A 163 5.64 1.34 5.01
CA THR A 163 5.11 0.64 3.85
C THR A 163 3.64 0.24 4.08
N TRP A 164 3.04 -0.51 3.16
CA TRP A 164 1.67 -0.99 3.27
C TRP A 164 1.44 -1.75 4.58
N HIS A 165 0.28 -1.53 5.20
CA HIS A 165 -0.20 -2.33 6.33
C HIS A 165 -0.19 -3.83 6.00
N PRO A 166 0.12 -4.75 6.93
CA PRO A 166 0.19 -6.18 6.65
C PRO A 166 -1.07 -6.79 6.06
N MET A 167 -2.24 -6.32 6.53
CA MET A 167 -3.54 -6.75 6.01
C MET A 167 -3.77 -6.33 4.56
N PHE A 168 -2.99 -5.39 4.04
CA PHE A 168 -3.03 -5.06 2.62
C PHE A 168 -2.25 -6.13 1.85
N ASN A 169 -2.97 -7.03 1.18
CA ASN A 169 -2.39 -8.05 0.33
C ASN A 169 -2.48 -7.64 -1.14
N SER A 170 -1.33 -7.28 -1.72
CA SER A 170 -1.21 -6.90 -3.12
C SER A 170 -1.65 -8.00 -4.08
N ASP A 171 -1.44 -9.27 -3.70
CA ASP A 171 -1.73 -10.41 -4.56
C ASP A 171 -3.25 -10.65 -4.72
N MET A 172 -4.07 -10.02 -3.87
CA MET A 172 -5.54 -10.07 -3.95
C MET A 172 -6.17 -8.76 -4.45
N MET A 173 -5.37 -7.76 -4.84
CA MET A 173 -5.94 -6.50 -5.32
C MET A 173 -6.54 -6.67 -6.72
N PRO A 174 -7.74 -6.14 -7.00
CA PRO A 174 -8.25 -6.12 -8.36
C PRO A 174 -7.42 -5.16 -9.22
N GLY A 175 -6.96 -5.65 -10.38
CA GLY A 175 -6.36 -4.79 -11.40
C GLY A 175 -7.42 -3.86 -11.97
N CYS A 176 -7.49 -2.62 -11.47
CA CYS A 176 -8.43 -1.62 -11.94
C CYS A 176 -7.73 -0.31 -12.30
N SER A 177 -8.34 0.44 -13.22
CA SER A 177 -7.85 1.76 -13.58
C SER A 177 -8.15 2.78 -12.49
N ALA A 178 -9.15 2.56 -11.62
CA ALA A 178 -9.52 3.49 -10.56
C ALA A 178 -8.49 3.55 -9.42
N LEU A 179 -8.25 4.75 -8.86
CA LEU A 179 -7.33 4.90 -7.72
C LEU A 179 -7.86 4.17 -6.48
N ALA A 180 -9.18 4.05 -6.35
CA ALA A 180 -9.86 3.38 -5.26
C ALA A 180 -9.48 1.89 -5.11
N THR A 181 -8.90 1.24 -6.14
CA THR A 181 -8.37 -0.14 -6.06
C THR A 181 -9.37 -1.17 -5.48
N GLY A 182 -10.68 -1.00 -5.74
CA GLY A 182 -11.71 -1.85 -5.15
C GLY A 182 -11.98 -1.58 -3.67
N SER A 183 -11.80 -0.35 -3.19
CA SER A 183 -12.37 0.11 -1.91
C SER A 183 -13.87 -0.25 -1.85
N PRO A 184 -14.41 -0.67 -0.70
CA PRO A 184 -13.80 -0.72 0.64
C PRO A 184 -13.19 -2.08 1.02
N PHE A 185 -12.91 -2.98 0.07
CA PHE A 185 -12.63 -4.39 0.38
C PHE A 185 -11.22 -4.67 0.91
N GLN A 186 -10.27 -3.74 0.78
CA GLN A 186 -8.91 -3.89 1.32
C GLN A 186 -8.48 -2.67 2.17
N PRO A 187 -7.72 -2.89 3.25
CA PRO A 187 -7.27 -1.84 4.13
C PRO A 187 -6.22 -0.96 3.43
N PHE A 188 -6.61 0.26 3.08
CA PHE A 188 -5.76 1.20 2.36
C PHE A 188 -4.94 2.06 3.33
N ASN A 189 -3.95 1.47 4.00
CA ASN A 189 -3.10 2.16 4.97
C ASN A 189 -1.60 1.89 4.70
N ARG A 190 -0.77 2.91 4.91
CA ARG A 190 0.69 2.79 4.97
C ARG A 190 1.16 3.33 6.30
N SER A 191 1.84 2.49 7.08
CA SER A 191 2.27 2.83 8.44
C SER A 191 3.76 2.56 8.62
N PRO A 192 4.49 3.43 9.36
CA PRO A 192 5.79 3.08 9.91
C PRO A 192 5.69 1.79 10.73
N GLN A 193 6.58 0.84 10.47
CA GLN A 193 6.45 -0.48 11.06
C GLN A 193 7.79 -1.24 11.13
N ILE A 194 7.82 -2.28 11.98
CA ILE A 194 8.90 -3.28 12.08
C ILE A 194 8.28 -4.64 11.80
N ARG A 195 8.41 -5.10 10.55
CA ARG A 195 7.79 -6.34 10.07
C ARG A 195 8.80 -7.45 9.91
N HIS A 196 8.50 -8.61 10.46
CA HIS A 196 9.19 -9.86 10.18
C HIS A 196 8.29 -10.82 9.40
N ASP A 197 8.72 -11.18 8.21
CA ASP A 197 8.06 -12.18 7.36
C ASP A 197 8.93 -13.45 7.29
N VAL A 198 8.31 -14.61 7.49
CA VAL A 198 8.95 -15.92 7.38
C VAL A 198 8.20 -16.76 6.36
N ARG A 199 8.89 -17.22 5.32
CA ARG A 199 8.32 -18.13 4.31
C ARG A 199 8.66 -19.59 4.60
N PHE A 200 7.69 -20.49 4.47
CA PHE A 200 7.91 -21.91 4.72
C PHE A 200 6.96 -22.80 3.91
N GLY A 201 7.05 -24.12 4.13
CA GLY A 201 6.30 -25.13 3.39
C GLY A 201 6.89 -25.44 2.01
N LYS A 202 6.17 -26.29 1.26
CA LYS A 202 6.54 -26.66 -0.11
C LYS A 202 6.55 -25.41 -0.99
N ASP A 203 7.62 -25.23 -1.76
CA ASP A 203 7.83 -24.09 -2.67
C ASP A 203 7.75 -22.71 -1.98
N ASN A 204 7.93 -22.64 -0.65
CA ASN A 204 7.76 -21.40 0.14
C ASN A 204 6.37 -20.77 0.01
N GLY A 205 5.33 -21.59 -0.19
CA GLY A 205 3.95 -21.12 -0.39
C GLY A 205 3.26 -20.54 0.85
N TRP A 206 3.79 -20.77 2.06
CA TRP A 206 3.26 -20.16 3.29
C TRP A 206 4.11 -18.96 3.72
N ARG A 207 3.46 -17.89 4.19
CA ARG A 207 4.09 -16.71 4.79
C ARG A 207 3.45 -16.43 6.14
N TRP A 208 4.25 -16.46 7.21
CA TRP A 208 3.88 -15.88 8.50
C TRP A 208 4.46 -14.47 8.56
N THR A 209 3.59 -13.49 8.83
CA THR A 209 3.94 -12.10 9.10
C THR A 209 3.68 -11.75 10.57
N THR A 210 4.68 -11.14 11.23
CA THR A 210 4.53 -10.47 12.52
C THR A 210 4.95 -9.01 12.33
N ASP A 211 4.16 -8.04 12.78
CA ASP A 211 4.46 -6.62 12.60
C ASP A 211 4.23 -5.81 13.88
N LEU A 212 5.06 -4.80 14.08
CA LEU A 212 4.89 -3.76 15.09
C LEU A 212 4.60 -2.45 14.36
N LEU A 213 3.41 -1.90 14.56
CA LEU A 213 2.86 -0.83 13.75
C LEU A 213 2.75 0.48 14.53
N TRP A 214 3.20 1.56 13.91
CA TRP A 214 2.92 2.92 14.33
C TRP A 214 1.98 3.57 13.32
N MET A 215 0.72 3.78 13.71
CA MET A 215 -0.27 4.45 12.86
C MET A 215 0.08 5.94 12.69
N LEU A 216 0.19 6.38 11.43
CA LEU A 216 0.50 7.78 11.09
C LEU A 216 -0.64 8.45 10.32
N GLN A 217 -1.04 7.87 9.20
CA GLN A 217 -1.91 8.53 8.21
C GLN A 217 -3.40 8.25 8.43
N TYR A 218 -3.74 7.11 9.03
CA TYR A 218 -5.08 6.73 9.44
C TYR A 218 -5.03 6.45 10.93
N THR A 219 -5.60 7.36 11.72
CA THR A 219 -5.41 7.39 13.16
C THR A 219 -6.39 6.49 13.90
N PRO A 220 -5.99 5.90 15.03
CA PRO A 220 -6.90 5.10 15.84
C PRO A 220 -8.03 5.99 16.38
N VAL A 221 -9.24 5.46 16.36
CA VAL A 221 -10.41 6.07 16.99
C VAL A 221 -10.42 5.72 18.47
N GLY A 222 -10.29 6.75 19.30
CA GLY A 222 -10.34 6.61 20.76
C GLY A 222 -11.48 7.42 21.37
N PRO A 223 -11.84 7.15 22.63
CA PRO A 223 -12.84 7.94 23.36
C PRO A 223 -12.40 9.41 23.45
N ASP A 224 -13.31 10.34 23.18
CA ASP A 224 -13.02 11.76 23.31
C ASP A 224 -12.78 12.15 24.78
N LYS A 225 -12.22 13.34 25.00
CA LYS A 225 -11.91 13.90 26.32
C LYS A 225 -13.15 14.02 27.24
N ASP A 226 -14.35 13.88 26.68
CA ASP A 226 -15.63 14.06 27.36
C ASP A 226 -16.27 12.74 27.84
N GLY A 227 -15.51 11.64 27.86
CA GLY A 227 -15.92 10.38 28.47
C GLY A 227 -16.63 9.40 27.51
N LEU A 228 -16.90 8.19 28.03
CA LEU A 228 -17.59 7.10 27.32
C LEU A 228 -18.94 7.59 26.77
N GLY A 229 -19.01 7.89 25.48
CA GLY A 229 -20.23 8.30 24.78
C GLY A 229 -20.12 9.59 23.96
N ALA A 230 -19.06 10.38 24.13
CA ALA A 230 -18.74 11.49 23.22
C ALA A 230 -17.98 10.93 22.01
N GLY A 231 -18.42 11.28 20.80
CA GLY A 231 -18.02 10.67 19.53
C GLY A 231 -16.52 10.37 19.42
N SER A 232 -16.18 9.18 18.94
CA SER A 232 -14.79 8.73 18.83
C SER A 232 -13.98 9.67 17.94
N THR A 233 -12.97 10.34 18.52
CA THR A 233 -12.08 11.20 17.74
C THR A 233 -10.87 10.40 17.29
N ALA A 234 -10.66 10.30 15.97
CA ALA A 234 -9.49 9.67 15.39
C ALA A 234 -8.23 10.50 15.71
N ASN A 235 -7.33 10.01 16.56
CA ASN A 235 -6.17 10.80 17.00
C ASN A 235 -4.90 9.96 17.21
N ILE A 236 -3.78 10.41 16.62
CA ILE A 236 -2.47 9.77 16.78
C ILE A 236 -1.95 9.82 18.23
N LYS A 237 -2.45 10.74 19.05
CA LYS A 237 -2.04 10.92 20.45
C LYS A 237 -2.23 9.65 21.29
N PHE A 238 -3.24 8.84 20.99
CA PHE A 238 -3.45 7.59 21.73
C PHE A 238 -2.26 6.64 21.59
N LEU A 239 -1.79 6.43 20.36
CA LEU A 239 -0.65 5.56 20.10
C LEU A 239 0.66 6.18 20.58
N ASN A 240 0.88 7.46 20.27
CA ASN A 240 2.11 8.16 20.67
C ASN A 240 2.28 8.23 22.20
N ASN A 241 1.20 8.45 22.95
CA ASN A 241 1.26 8.52 24.40
C ASN A 241 1.34 7.15 25.06
N SER A 242 0.84 6.10 24.40
CA SER A 242 0.93 4.72 24.93
C SER A 242 2.36 4.16 24.89
N CYS A 243 3.22 4.69 24.00
CA CYS A 243 4.57 4.19 23.73
C CYS A 243 4.62 2.70 23.32
N ILE A 244 3.48 2.07 23.03
CA ILE A 244 3.36 0.67 22.64
C ILE A 244 2.89 0.66 21.18
N PRO A 245 3.58 -0.06 20.27
CA PRO A 245 3.11 -0.23 18.91
C PRO A 245 1.90 -1.18 18.87
N ASP A 246 1.09 -1.04 17.82
CA ASP A 246 0.03 -1.99 17.49
C ASP A 246 0.65 -3.30 16.97
N LEU A 247 0.06 -4.43 17.31
CA LEU A 247 0.61 -5.77 17.07
C LEU A 247 -0.19 -6.49 16.00
N TYR A 248 0.46 -6.81 14.88
CA TYR A 248 -0.15 -7.62 13.83
C TYR A 248 0.44 -9.03 13.76
N PHE A 249 -0.45 -10.01 13.60
CA PHE A 249 -0.08 -11.37 13.21
C PHE A 249 -0.89 -11.80 11.99
N GLY A 250 -0.23 -12.41 11.02
CA GLY A 250 -0.88 -12.94 9.82
C GLY A 250 -0.24 -14.21 9.31
N LEU A 251 -1.07 -15.06 8.71
CA LEU A 251 -0.66 -16.27 8.01
C LEU A 251 -1.34 -16.32 6.65
N ASP A 252 -0.54 -16.29 5.59
CA ASP A 252 -1.01 -16.37 4.21
C ASP A 252 -0.46 -17.63 3.53
N HIS A 253 -1.27 -18.22 2.66
CA HIS A 253 -0.88 -19.27 1.72
C HIS A 253 -1.15 -18.84 0.28
N THR A 254 -0.10 -18.81 -0.54
CA THR A 254 -0.18 -18.52 -1.97
C THR A 254 0.04 -19.81 -2.76
N GLY A 255 -1.06 -20.38 -3.26
CA GLY A 255 -1.06 -21.50 -4.19
C GLY A 255 -1.12 -21.04 -5.65
N LYS A 256 -1.15 -22.01 -6.59
CA LYS A 256 -1.20 -21.70 -8.05
C LYS A 256 -2.49 -21.05 -8.51
N LYS A 257 -3.61 -21.30 -7.82
CA LYS A 257 -4.96 -20.85 -8.21
C LYS A 257 -5.72 -20.19 -7.06
N THR A 258 -5.21 -20.26 -5.85
CA THR A 258 -5.92 -19.88 -4.65
C THR A 258 -4.94 -19.23 -3.70
N ILE A 259 -5.36 -18.10 -3.14
CA ILE A 259 -4.67 -17.42 -2.06
C ILE A 259 -5.64 -17.44 -0.88
N VAL A 260 -5.16 -17.85 0.29
CA VAL A 260 -5.95 -17.87 1.53
C VAL A 260 -5.11 -17.23 2.61
N GLY A 261 -5.71 -16.38 3.44
CA GLY A 261 -5.01 -15.71 4.52
C GLY A 261 -5.91 -15.44 5.70
N VAL A 262 -5.30 -15.36 6.88
CA VAL A 262 -5.93 -14.88 8.10
C VAL A 262 -4.96 -13.91 8.78
N GLY A 263 -5.49 -12.83 9.32
CA GLY A 263 -4.70 -11.81 10.03
C GLY A 263 -5.50 -11.16 11.15
N ALA A 264 -4.80 -10.67 12.16
CA ALA A 264 -5.37 -9.96 13.30
C ALA A 264 -4.44 -8.82 13.73
N ASP A 265 -5.03 -7.64 13.97
CA ASP A 265 -4.44 -6.53 14.75
C ASP A 265 -4.88 -6.66 16.22
N LEU A 266 -4.03 -6.22 17.14
CA LEU A 266 -4.19 -6.37 18.59
C LEU A 266 -3.83 -5.08 19.34
#